data_AF-A0A8B6G7Y3-F1
#
_entry.id   AF-A0A8B6G7Y3-F1
#
_cell.length_a   1.000
_cell.length_b   1.000
_cell.length_c   1.000
_cell.angle_alpha   90.00
_cell.angle_beta   90.00
_cell.angle_gamma   90.00
#
_symmetry.space_group_name_H-M   'P 1'
#
loop_
_entity.id
_entity.type
_entity.pdbx_description
1 polymer ?
#
loop_
_entity_poly.entity_id
_entity_poly.type
_entity_poly.pdbx_seq_one_letter_code
_entity_poly.pdbx_strand_id
1 'polypeptide(L)'
;MMKTLYILCMECKTPTCKICVIKKHKSHDFAEIKESTEGIKAEVKMVIDMKMRNLQSKIADINQGTHTYQADVQKVIQAIKEEGRHLKEMIDKKVEGLINTVKEKDTRNVKTLQSVGNELKTALDKAKEQQKFYQDTQGIKDTTKLLQKLKQIKSQIDQIEEIQIPIMPSVKYAKKTVAEGEIGKLFGELTFGETVKKEENPKPKENVRVRRTAKQYRYSCYECRNPPYK
;
A
#
# COMPACT_ATOMS: atom_id res chain seq x y z
N MET A 1 6.47 55.62 -56.90
CA MET A 1 5.15 54.98 -57.02
C MET A 1 5.13 53.66 -56.25
N MET A 2 4.18 53.48 -55.33
CA MET A 2 3.96 52.22 -54.62
C MET A 2 3.37 51.20 -55.58
N LYS A 3 4.11 50.12 -55.87
CA LYS A 3 3.62 49.03 -56.73
C LYS A 3 2.83 48.05 -55.88
N THR A 4 1.52 48.06 -56.03
CA THR A 4 0.61 47.14 -55.37
C THR A 4 0.90 45.69 -55.80
N LEU A 5 0.94 44.80 -54.82
CA LEU A 5 1.19 43.37 -54.99
C LEU A 5 -0.15 42.69 -55.27
N TYR A 6 -0.26 42.01 -56.41
CA TYR A 6 -1.50 41.35 -56.82
C TYR A 6 -1.30 39.85 -57.15
N ILE A 7 -0.04 39.39 -57.24
CA ILE A 7 0.30 38.07 -57.80
C ILE A 7 1.28 37.34 -56.87
N LEU A 8 1.01 36.07 -56.56
CA LEU A 8 1.91 35.17 -55.83
C LEU A 8 2.77 34.40 -56.84
N CYS A 9 4.09 34.41 -56.68
CA CYS A 9 4.97 33.49 -57.42
C CYS A 9 5.00 32.14 -56.68
N MET A 10 4.64 31.05 -57.35
CA MET A 10 4.39 29.75 -56.73
C MET A 10 5.69 29.04 -56.30
N GLU A 11 6.76 29.21 -57.07
CA GLU A 11 8.09 28.64 -56.84
C GLU A 11 8.82 29.39 -55.74
N CYS A 12 8.74 30.72 -55.75
CA CYS A 12 9.37 31.55 -54.73
C CYS A 12 8.54 31.66 -53.46
N LYS A 13 7.25 31.27 -53.49
CA LYS A 13 6.29 31.37 -52.39
C LYS A 13 6.19 32.79 -51.81
N THR A 14 6.31 33.81 -52.66
CA THR A 14 6.33 35.22 -52.24
C THR A 14 5.40 36.09 -53.09
N PRO A 15 4.70 37.07 -52.48
CA PRO A 15 3.95 38.07 -53.23
C PRO A 15 4.86 38.94 -54.10
N THR A 16 4.55 39.04 -55.39
CA THR A 16 5.31 39.80 -56.38
C THR A 16 4.46 40.89 -57.05
N CYS A 17 5.12 41.93 -57.56
CA CYS A 17 4.46 42.93 -58.40
C CYS A 17 4.65 42.58 -59.88
N LYS A 18 3.79 43.13 -60.76
CA LYS A 18 3.82 42.89 -62.21
C LYS A 18 5.20 43.10 -62.86
N ILE A 19 6.03 43.99 -62.30
CA ILE A 19 7.37 44.25 -62.84
C ILE A 19 8.38 43.15 -62.43
N CYS A 20 8.29 42.60 -61.23
CA CYS A 20 9.15 41.50 -60.80
C CYS A 20 8.79 40.20 -61.53
N VAL A 21 7.49 39.99 -61.82
CA VAL A 21 7.02 38.90 -62.69
C VAL A 21 7.80 38.89 -64.00
N ILE A 22 7.85 40.03 -64.71
CA ILE A 22 8.51 40.13 -66.01
C ILE A 22 10.04 40.05 -65.90
N LYS A 23 10.64 40.65 -64.86
CA LYS A 23 12.09 40.84 -64.79
C LYS A 23 12.85 39.68 -64.15
N LYS A 24 12.28 39.05 -63.13
CA LYS A 24 13.01 38.13 -62.25
C LYS A 24 12.33 36.78 -62.07
N HIS A 25 11.01 36.74 -62.23
CA HIS A 25 10.21 35.51 -62.11
C HIS A 25 9.62 35.10 -63.47
N LYS A 26 10.22 35.51 -64.59
CA LYS A 26 9.61 35.43 -65.93
C LYS A 26 9.16 34.03 -66.34
N SER A 27 9.83 33.00 -65.82
CA SER A 27 9.61 31.59 -66.10
C SER A 27 8.94 30.83 -64.95
N HIS A 28 8.39 31.55 -63.98
CA HIS A 28 7.73 30.98 -62.81
C HIS A 28 6.21 31.02 -63.00
N ASP A 29 5.51 30.10 -62.36
CA ASP A 29 4.07 30.06 -62.30
C ASP A 29 3.53 31.06 -61.26
N PHE A 30 2.35 31.59 -61.58
CA PHE A 30 1.74 32.68 -60.83
C PHE A 30 0.29 32.37 -60.50
N ALA A 31 -0.12 32.75 -59.30
CA ALA A 31 -1.50 32.67 -58.84
C ALA A 31 -1.99 34.02 -58.30
N GLU A 32 -3.31 34.24 -58.33
CA GLU A 32 -3.89 35.40 -57.65
C GLU A 32 -3.72 35.25 -56.13
N ILE A 33 -3.18 36.29 -55.50
CA ILE A 33 -2.91 36.27 -54.04
C ILE A 33 -4.18 35.94 -53.25
N LYS A 34 -5.35 36.42 -53.70
CA LYS A 34 -6.62 36.22 -53.00
C LYS A 34 -7.00 34.74 -52.94
N GLU A 35 -6.95 34.03 -54.07
CA GLU A 35 -7.27 32.61 -54.16
C GLU A 35 -6.26 31.76 -53.38
N SER A 36 -4.95 32.02 -53.54
CA SER A 36 -3.92 31.33 -52.78
C SER A 36 -4.01 31.57 -51.27
N THR A 37 -4.42 32.77 -50.85
CA THR A 37 -4.57 33.10 -49.42
C THR A 37 -5.74 32.36 -48.80
N GLU A 38 -6.89 32.25 -49.48
CA GLU A 38 -8.02 31.48 -48.96
C GLU A 38 -7.72 29.97 -48.89
N GLY A 39 -7.01 29.43 -49.88
CA GLY A 39 -6.52 28.04 -49.85
C GLY A 39 -5.59 27.78 -48.66
N ILE A 40 -4.58 28.64 -48.45
CA ILE A 40 -3.63 28.53 -47.33
C ILE A 40 -4.35 28.70 -45.98
N LYS A 41 -5.33 29.63 -45.86
CA LYS A 41 -6.12 29.78 -44.64
C LYS A 41 -6.89 28.49 -44.29
N ALA A 42 -7.52 27.88 -45.29
CA ALA A 42 -8.26 26.62 -45.10
C ALA A 42 -7.32 25.49 -44.66
N GLU A 43 -6.16 25.35 -45.31
CA GLU A 43 -5.14 24.35 -44.95
C GLU A 43 -4.61 24.57 -43.52
N VAL A 44 -4.22 25.81 -43.18
CA VAL A 44 -3.74 26.15 -41.83
C VAL A 44 -4.81 25.85 -40.78
N LYS A 45 -6.07 26.21 -41.04
CA LYS A 45 -7.18 25.89 -40.13
C LYS A 45 -7.31 24.39 -39.92
N MET A 46 -7.29 23.60 -41.00
CA MET A 46 -7.39 22.14 -40.93
C MET A 46 -6.25 21.52 -40.13
N VAL A 47 -5.01 21.98 -40.33
CA VAL A 47 -3.84 21.51 -39.58
C VAL A 47 -3.95 21.85 -38.10
N ILE A 48 -4.37 23.09 -37.76
CA ILE A 48 -4.59 23.51 -36.37
C ILE A 48 -5.66 22.65 -35.72
N ASP A 49 -6.83 22.50 -36.35
CA ASP A 49 -7.94 21.70 -35.82
C ASP A 49 -7.51 20.24 -35.59
N MET A 50 -6.77 19.65 -36.53
CA MET A 50 -6.23 18.29 -36.41
C MET A 50 -5.24 18.16 -35.24
N LYS A 51 -4.31 19.11 -35.10
CA LYS A 51 -3.33 19.12 -34.01
C LYS A 51 -4.02 19.30 -32.65
N MET A 52 -5.02 20.19 -32.57
CA MET A 52 -5.81 20.39 -31.36
C MET A 52 -6.54 19.11 -30.95
N ARG A 53 -7.23 18.43 -31.88
CA ARG A 53 -7.91 17.15 -31.59
C ARG A 53 -6.94 16.07 -31.14
N ASN A 54 -5.78 15.95 -31.78
CA ASN A 54 -4.76 14.98 -31.39
C ASN A 54 -4.23 15.25 -29.98
N LEU A 55 -3.93 16.51 -29.66
CA LEU A 55 -3.49 16.90 -28.31
C LEU A 55 -4.57 16.65 -27.26
N GLN A 56 -5.83 16.97 -27.56
CA GLN A 56 -6.96 16.69 -26.68
C GLN A 56 -7.11 15.18 -26.40
N SER A 57 -6.99 14.34 -27.43
CA SER A 57 -7.01 12.88 -27.27
C SER A 57 -5.87 12.39 -26.38
N LYS A 58 -4.64 12.86 -26.61
CA LYS A 58 -3.47 12.48 -25.79
C LYS A 58 -3.62 12.90 -24.33
N ILE A 59 -4.20 14.08 -24.08
CA ILE A 59 -4.50 14.53 -22.71
C ILE A 59 -5.54 13.60 -22.07
N ALA A 60 -6.59 13.22 -22.80
CA ALA A 60 -7.58 12.27 -22.31
C ALA A 60 -6.96 10.90 -21.97
N ASP A 61 -6.09 10.38 -22.84
CA ASP A 61 -5.37 9.12 -22.62
C ASP A 61 -4.48 9.19 -21.37
N ILE A 62 -3.75 10.29 -21.17
CA ILE A 62 -2.92 10.50 -19.97
C ILE A 62 -3.78 10.57 -18.71
N ASN A 63 -4.90 11.29 -18.75
CA ASN A 63 -5.79 11.41 -17.59
C ASN A 63 -6.41 10.05 -17.23
N GLN A 64 -6.85 9.29 -18.22
CA GLN A 64 -7.38 7.95 -18.02
C GLN A 64 -6.30 6.99 -17.49
N GLY A 65 -5.09 7.04 -18.07
CA GLY A 65 -3.93 6.28 -17.60
C GLY A 65 -3.53 6.62 -16.16
N THR A 66 -3.59 7.90 -15.80
CA THR A 66 -3.30 8.37 -14.43
C THR A 66 -4.34 7.85 -13.44
N HIS A 67 -5.62 7.95 -13.78
CA HIS A 67 -6.70 7.47 -12.92
C HIS A 67 -6.64 5.96 -12.72
N THR A 68 -6.40 5.19 -13.80
CA THR A 68 -6.25 3.73 -13.72
C THR A 68 -5.04 3.32 -12.88
N TYR A 69 -3.88 3.95 -13.11
CA TYR A 69 -2.68 3.71 -12.30
C TYR A 69 -2.91 4.01 -10.81
N GLN A 70 -3.54 5.14 -10.49
CA GLN A 70 -3.88 5.49 -9.10
C GLN A 70 -4.83 4.46 -8.47
N ALA A 71 -5.84 4.00 -9.21
CA ALA A 71 -6.75 2.96 -8.74
C ALA A 71 -6.02 1.64 -8.45
N ASP A 72 -5.10 1.24 -9.31
CA ASP A 72 -4.32 0.01 -9.12
C ASP A 72 -3.34 0.13 -7.94
N VAL A 73 -2.68 1.28 -7.76
CA VAL A 73 -1.87 1.57 -6.56
C VAL A 73 -2.72 1.45 -5.29
N GLN A 74 -3.94 2.01 -5.28
CA GLN A 74 -4.83 1.90 -4.13
C GLN A 74 -5.26 0.45 -3.87
N LYS A 75 -5.55 -0.35 -4.90
CA LYS A 75 -5.86 -1.78 -4.73
C LYS A 75 -4.70 -2.53 -4.08
N VAL A 76 -3.46 -2.30 -4.55
CA VAL A 76 -2.26 -2.93 -3.98
C VAL A 76 -2.07 -2.52 -2.52
N ILE A 77 -2.23 -1.23 -2.18
CA ILE A 77 -2.16 -0.76 -0.79
C ILE A 77 -3.20 -1.45 0.09
N GLN A 78 -4.44 -1.60 -0.40
CA GLN A 78 -5.50 -2.27 0.37
C GLN A 78 -5.22 -3.76 0.56
N ALA A 79 -4.69 -4.45 -0.47
CA ALA A 79 -4.30 -5.86 -0.37
C ALA A 79 -3.21 -6.07 0.69
N ILE A 80 -2.17 -5.24 0.70
CA ILE A 80 -1.10 -5.29 1.71
C ILE A 80 -1.66 -5.07 3.12
N LYS A 81 -2.56 -4.10 3.29
CA LYS A 81 -3.20 -3.83 4.58
C LYS A 81 -4.04 -5.02 5.05
N GLU A 82 -4.80 -5.64 4.16
CA GLU A 82 -5.65 -6.78 4.49
C GLU A 82 -4.82 -7.99 4.90
N GLU A 83 -3.76 -8.30 4.15
CA GLU A 83 -2.83 -9.37 4.50
C GLU A 83 -2.20 -9.12 5.89
N GLY A 84 -1.77 -7.89 6.16
CA GLY A 84 -1.25 -7.50 7.47
C GLY A 84 -2.27 -7.66 8.60
N ARG A 85 -3.55 -7.33 8.37
CA ARG A 85 -4.63 -7.57 9.33
C ARG A 85 -4.81 -9.06 9.62
N HIS A 86 -4.87 -9.87 8.57
CA HIS A 86 -5.04 -11.31 8.70
C HIS A 86 -3.88 -11.97 9.47
N LEU A 87 -2.62 -11.59 9.16
CA LEU A 87 -1.45 -12.06 9.89
C LEU A 87 -1.51 -11.69 11.38
N LYS A 88 -1.90 -10.45 11.69
CA LYS A 88 -2.08 -9.99 13.07
C LYS A 88 -3.14 -10.81 13.80
N GLU A 89 -4.29 -11.09 13.18
CA GLU A 89 -5.33 -11.91 13.80
C GLU A 89 -4.85 -13.34 14.10
N MET A 90 -4.06 -13.94 13.21
CA MET A 90 -3.47 -15.26 13.47
C MET A 90 -2.50 -15.24 14.65
N ILE A 91 -1.67 -14.19 14.76
CA ILE A 91 -0.77 -13.98 15.89
C ILE A 91 -1.58 -13.82 17.19
N ASP A 92 -2.59 -12.95 17.18
CA ASP A 92 -3.45 -12.66 18.34
C ASP A 92 -4.13 -13.94 18.84
N LYS A 93 -4.70 -14.76 17.93
CA LYS A 93 -5.29 -16.08 18.25
C LYS A 93 -4.25 -17.04 18.85
N LYS A 94 -3.03 -17.05 18.32
CA LYS A 94 -1.97 -17.92 18.84
C LYS A 94 -1.55 -17.52 20.25
N VAL A 95 -1.43 -16.21 20.50
CA VAL A 95 -1.13 -15.66 21.83
C VAL A 95 -2.22 -16.02 22.82
N GLU A 96 -3.49 -15.80 22.46
CA GLU A 96 -4.63 -16.15 23.29
C GLU A 96 -4.67 -17.64 23.64
N GLY A 97 -4.45 -18.52 22.66
CA GLY A 97 -4.39 -19.97 22.88
C GLY A 97 -3.28 -20.40 23.86
N LEU A 98 -2.10 -19.78 23.77
CA LEU A 98 -1.00 -20.04 24.72
C LEU A 98 -1.36 -19.59 26.13
N ILE A 99 -1.96 -18.40 26.28
CA ILE A 99 -2.41 -17.88 27.58
C ILE A 99 -3.48 -18.77 28.18
N ASN A 100 -4.48 -19.19 27.39
CA ASN A 100 -5.56 -20.04 27.87
C ASN A 100 -5.04 -21.40 28.33
N THR A 101 -4.10 -22.00 27.61
CA THR A 101 -3.44 -23.25 28.03
C THR A 101 -2.78 -23.12 29.41
N VAL A 102 -2.12 -21.99 29.69
CA VAL A 102 -1.51 -21.74 31.00
C VAL A 102 -2.58 -21.56 32.08
N LYS A 103 -3.63 -20.76 31.81
CA LYS A 103 -4.73 -20.52 32.75
C LYS A 103 -5.52 -21.78 33.10
N GLU A 104 -5.76 -22.66 32.14
CA GLU A 104 -6.44 -23.94 32.37
C GLU A 104 -5.62 -24.84 33.29
N LYS A 105 -4.31 -24.94 33.05
CA LYS A 105 -3.39 -25.69 33.92
C LYS A 105 -3.32 -25.10 35.33
N ASP A 106 -3.23 -23.78 35.43
CA ASP A 106 -3.23 -23.07 36.71
C ASP A 106 -4.53 -23.36 37.49
N THR A 107 -5.68 -23.16 36.86
CA THR A 107 -7.00 -23.43 37.45
C THR A 107 -7.13 -24.86 37.94
N ARG A 108 -6.68 -25.84 37.14
CA ARG A 108 -6.71 -27.25 37.51
C ARG A 108 -5.79 -27.53 38.71
N ASN A 109 -4.56 -27.04 38.67
CA ASN A 109 -3.58 -27.26 39.74
C ASN A 109 -4.03 -26.63 41.06
N VAL A 110 -4.55 -25.40 41.02
CA VAL A 110 -5.08 -24.70 42.21
C VAL A 110 -6.26 -25.48 42.80
N LYS A 111 -7.20 -25.97 41.97
CA LYS A 111 -8.31 -26.81 42.46
C LYS A 111 -7.82 -28.09 43.13
N THR A 112 -6.84 -28.76 42.54
CA THR A 112 -6.24 -29.97 43.13
C THR A 112 -5.58 -29.66 44.47
N LEU A 113 -4.77 -28.60 44.55
CA LEU A 113 -4.12 -28.18 45.80
C LEU A 113 -5.12 -27.77 46.88
N GLN A 114 -6.23 -27.12 46.50
CA GLN A 114 -7.32 -26.78 47.42
C GLN A 114 -8.02 -28.04 47.97
N SER A 115 -8.27 -29.05 47.13
CA SER A 115 -8.83 -30.33 47.59
C SER A 115 -7.92 -31.00 48.61
N VAL A 116 -6.64 -31.15 48.28
CA VAL A 116 -5.64 -31.75 49.17
C VAL A 116 -5.50 -30.94 50.46
N GLY A 117 -5.52 -29.60 50.38
CA GLY A 117 -5.49 -28.73 51.55
C GLY A 117 -6.71 -28.93 52.47
N ASN A 118 -7.90 -29.13 51.89
CA ASN A 118 -9.12 -29.41 52.66
C ASN A 118 -9.06 -30.80 53.32
N GLU A 119 -8.60 -31.82 52.59
CA GLU A 119 -8.40 -33.18 53.12
C GLU A 119 -7.42 -33.17 54.29
N LEU A 120 -6.28 -32.48 54.15
CA LEU A 120 -5.29 -32.30 55.21
C LEU A 120 -5.88 -31.59 56.44
N LYS A 121 -6.70 -30.57 56.22
CA LYS A 121 -7.39 -29.86 57.30
C LYS A 121 -8.34 -30.77 58.05
N THR A 122 -9.14 -31.58 57.35
CA THR A 122 -10.04 -32.55 57.97
C THR A 122 -9.27 -33.62 58.75
N ALA A 123 -8.17 -34.15 58.20
CA ALA A 123 -7.31 -35.09 58.90
C ALA A 123 -6.70 -34.49 60.17
N LEU A 124 -6.25 -33.24 60.10
CA LEU A 124 -5.71 -32.49 61.24
C LEU A 124 -6.77 -32.26 62.31
N ASP A 125 -8.00 -31.90 61.94
CA ASP A 125 -9.09 -31.68 62.89
C ASP A 125 -9.48 -32.98 63.62
N LYS A 126 -9.52 -34.12 62.91
CA LYS A 126 -9.68 -35.45 63.53
C LYS A 126 -8.55 -35.75 64.51
N ALA A 127 -7.30 -35.50 64.13
CA ALA A 127 -6.14 -35.73 65.00
C ALA A 127 -6.20 -34.86 66.27
N LYS A 128 -6.58 -33.59 66.14
CA LYS A 128 -6.78 -32.67 67.28
C LYS A 128 -7.91 -33.14 68.21
N GLU A 129 -8.98 -33.70 67.66
CA GLU A 129 -10.07 -34.27 68.46
C GLU A 129 -9.58 -35.47 69.28
N GLN A 130 -8.81 -36.38 68.66
CA GLN A 130 -8.20 -37.50 69.37
C GLN A 130 -7.20 -37.04 70.45
N GLN A 131 -6.47 -35.95 70.20
CA GLN A 131 -5.59 -35.34 71.19
C GLN A 131 -6.38 -34.83 72.41
N LYS A 132 -7.55 -34.21 72.22
CA LYS A 132 -8.43 -33.81 73.33
C LYS A 132 -8.95 -35.01 74.11
N PHE A 133 -9.44 -36.04 73.41
CA PHE A 133 -9.88 -37.26 74.08
C PHE A 133 -8.77 -37.92 74.90
N TYR A 134 -7.53 -37.88 74.42
CA TYR A 134 -6.38 -38.34 75.17
C TYR A 134 -6.15 -37.52 76.44
N GLN A 135 -6.25 -36.19 76.39
CA GLN A 135 -6.13 -35.33 77.58
C GLN A 135 -7.18 -35.68 78.64
N ASP A 136 -8.42 -35.97 78.24
CA ASP A 136 -9.50 -36.38 79.16
C ASP A 136 -9.22 -37.72 79.87
N THR A 137 -8.26 -38.52 79.38
CA THR A 137 -7.89 -39.78 80.03
C THR A 137 -6.94 -39.61 81.21
N GLN A 138 -6.26 -38.46 81.35
CA GLN A 138 -5.19 -38.29 82.36
C GLN A 138 -5.68 -38.36 83.82
N GLY A 139 -6.97 -38.18 84.06
CA GLY A 139 -7.57 -38.29 85.40
C GLY A 139 -8.16 -39.67 85.73
N ILE A 140 -8.13 -40.64 84.81
CA ILE A 140 -8.80 -41.94 84.99
C ILE A 140 -7.93 -42.89 85.80
N LYS A 141 -8.38 -43.25 87.02
CA LYS A 141 -7.70 -44.19 87.90
C LYS A 141 -8.03 -45.67 87.62
N ASP A 142 -9.20 -45.94 87.04
CA ASP A 142 -9.63 -47.29 86.66
C ASP A 142 -8.87 -47.73 85.41
N THR A 143 -7.94 -48.67 85.59
CA THR A 143 -7.01 -49.14 84.56
C THR A 143 -7.73 -49.83 83.39
N THR A 144 -8.86 -50.49 83.65
CA THR A 144 -9.62 -51.18 82.60
C THR A 144 -10.31 -50.14 81.69
N LYS A 145 -10.94 -49.13 82.31
CA LYS A 145 -11.55 -48.01 81.57
C LYS A 145 -10.52 -47.20 80.79
N LEU A 146 -9.36 -46.94 81.39
CA LEU A 146 -8.26 -46.24 80.73
C LEU A 146 -7.79 -47.02 79.49
N LEU A 147 -7.52 -48.31 79.63
CA LEU A 147 -7.07 -49.16 78.52
C LEU A 147 -8.09 -49.18 77.37
N GLN A 148 -9.39 -49.25 77.68
CA GLN A 148 -10.44 -49.23 76.67
C GLN A 148 -10.44 -47.91 75.87
N LYS A 149 -10.37 -46.76 76.56
CA LYS A 149 -10.31 -45.45 75.89
C LYS A 149 -9.05 -45.28 75.05
N LEU A 150 -7.90 -45.70 75.55
CA LEU A 150 -6.64 -45.60 74.79
C LEU A 150 -6.65 -46.49 73.54
N LYS A 151 -7.24 -47.69 73.61
CA LYS A 151 -7.45 -48.54 72.42
C LYS A 151 -8.36 -47.87 71.39
N GLN A 152 -9.42 -47.20 71.84
CA GLN A 152 -10.32 -46.46 70.96
C GLN A 152 -9.58 -45.30 70.26
N ILE A 153 -8.86 -44.47 71.01
CA ILE A 153 -8.06 -43.36 70.46
C ILE A 153 -7.05 -43.89 69.44
N LYS A 154 -6.31 -44.96 69.78
CA LYS A 154 -5.34 -45.57 68.88
C LYS A 154 -6.00 -46.02 67.57
N SER A 155 -7.13 -46.74 67.66
CA SER A 155 -7.89 -47.17 66.48
C SER A 155 -8.36 -46.01 65.61
N GLN A 156 -8.79 -44.89 66.20
CA GLN A 156 -9.21 -43.69 65.45
C GLN A 156 -8.03 -42.96 64.81
N ILE A 157 -6.87 -42.92 65.46
CA ILE A 157 -5.64 -42.36 64.88
C ILE A 157 -5.15 -43.23 63.71
N ASP A 158 -5.17 -44.56 63.87
CA ASP A 158 -4.76 -45.51 62.83
C ASP A 158 -5.65 -45.41 61.56
N GLN A 159 -6.85 -44.84 61.67
CA GLN A 159 -7.76 -44.56 60.55
C GLN A 159 -7.49 -43.23 59.83
N ILE A 160 -6.58 -42.39 60.35
CA ILE A 160 -6.17 -41.16 59.66
C ILE A 160 -5.18 -41.54 58.58
N GLU A 161 -5.67 -41.58 57.33
CA GLU A 161 -4.86 -41.91 56.18
C GLU A 161 -3.77 -40.85 55.92
N GLU A 162 -2.63 -41.32 55.40
CA GLU A 162 -1.54 -40.45 54.98
C GLU A 162 -1.88 -39.81 53.62
N ILE A 163 -2.01 -38.48 53.61
CA ILE A 163 -2.41 -37.74 52.42
C ILE A 163 -1.18 -37.39 51.59
N GLN A 164 -1.15 -37.85 50.34
CA GLN A 164 -0.06 -37.55 49.41
C GLN A 164 -0.19 -36.14 48.83
N ILE A 165 0.90 -35.36 48.92
CA ILE A 165 0.95 -34.03 48.31
C ILE A 165 1.42 -34.17 46.85
N PRO A 166 0.60 -33.77 45.87
CA PRO A 166 0.97 -33.91 44.46
C PRO A 166 2.05 -32.88 44.08
N ILE A 167 3.06 -33.34 43.33
CA ILE A 167 4.11 -32.46 42.78
C ILE A 167 3.54 -31.71 41.57
N MET A 168 3.54 -30.38 41.63
CA MET A 168 3.10 -29.54 40.51
C MET A 168 4.26 -29.25 39.54
N PRO A 169 4.06 -29.38 38.22
CA PRO A 169 5.07 -29.04 37.25
C PRO A 169 5.31 -27.52 37.18
N SER A 170 6.56 -27.08 37.08
CA SER A 170 6.90 -25.67 36.88
C SER A 170 6.51 -25.21 35.47
N VAL A 171 5.88 -24.04 35.36
CA VAL A 171 5.58 -23.40 34.06
C VAL A 171 6.77 -22.56 33.62
N LYS A 172 7.26 -22.79 32.39
CA LYS A 172 8.37 -22.03 31.77
C LYS A 172 7.97 -21.57 30.37
N TYR A 173 8.33 -20.34 30.02
CA TYR A 173 8.18 -19.82 28.66
C TYR A 173 9.55 -19.49 28.06
N ALA A 174 9.88 -20.16 26.96
CA ALA A 174 11.09 -19.90 26.19
C ALA A 174 10.73 -19.11 24.94
N LYS A 175 11.05 -17.81 24.92
CA LYS A 175 10.86 -16.98 23.74
C LYS A 175 11.85 -17.38 22.64
N LYS A 176 11.38 -17.40 21.40
CA LYS A 176 12.26 -17.43 20.22
C LYS A 176 12.44 -16.00 19.73
N THR A 177 13.66 -15.67 19.30
CA THR A 177 13.94 -14.42 18.59
C THR A 177 13.58 -14.61 17.13
N VAL A 178 12.85 -13.65 16.56
CA VAL A 178 12.52 -13.61 15.13
C VAL A 178 13.27 -12.44 14.53
N ALA A 179 14.02 -12.67 13.45
CA ALA A 179 14.71 -11.60 12.74
C ALA A 179 13.72 -10.82 11.86
N GLU A 180 13.95 -9.52 11.66
CA GLU A 180 13.06 -8.67 10.85
C GLU A 180 12.88 -9.22 9.42
N GLY A 181 13.94 -9.76 8.82
CA GLY A 181 13.89 -10.42 7.51
C GLY A 181 13.04 -11.69 7.45
N GLU A 182 12.70 -12.32 8.58
CA GLU A 182 11.78 -13.45 8.63
C GLU A 182 10.31 -13.00 8.63
N ILE A 183 10.03 -11.83 9.20
CA ILE A 183 8.69 -11.22 9.17
C ILE A 183 8.35 -10.80 7.73
N GLY A 184 9.31 -10.25 7.00
CA GLY A 184 9.11 -9.89 5.58
C GLY A 184 8.68 -11.05 4.70
N LYS A 185 9.12 -12.29 5.01
CA LYS A 185 8.72 -13.51 4.28
C LYS A 185 7.25 -13.91 4.47
N LEU A 186 6.57 -13.31 5.44
CA LEU A 186 5.14 -13.51 5.66
C LEU A 186 4.28 -12.68 4.70
N PHE A 187 4.88 -11.72 4.00
CA PHE A 187 4.22 -10.87 3.02
C PHE A 187 4.67 -11.23 1.60
N GLY A 188 3.84 -10.89 0.62
CA GLY A 188 4.20 -10.99 -0.80
C GLY A 188 5.28 -9.98 -1.24
N GLU A 189 5.75 -10.13 -2.47
CA GLU A 189 6.72 -9.23 -3.09
C GLU A 189 6.04 -8.20 -4.00
N LEU A 190 6.63 -7.00 -4.08
CA LEU A 190 6.20 -5.97 -5.01
C LEU A 190 6.95 -6.10 -6.34
N THR A 191 6.20 -6.32 -7.42
CA THR A 191 6.73 -6.28 -8.78
C THR A 191 6.19 -5.08 -9.53
N PHE A 192 7.07 -4.28 -10.12
CA PHE A 192 6.69 -3.16 -10.98
C PHE A 192 6.97 -3.54 -12.43
N GLY A 193 5.96 -3.50 -13.29
CA GLY A 193 6.13 -3.77 -14.73
C GLY A 193 6.89 -2.64 -15.42
N GLU A 194 7.85 -2.99 -16.29
CA GLU A 194 8.53 -2.00 -17.14
C GLU A 194 7.59 -1.42 -18.20
N THR A 195 7.67 -0.12 -18.45
CA THR A 195 6.90 0.55 -19.51
C THR A 195 7.53 0.29 -20.87
N VAL A 196 6.81 -0.42 -21.75
CA VAL A 196 7.18 -0.54 -23.17
C VAL A 196 7.08 0.85 -23.82
N LYS A 197 8.23 1.47 -24.12
CA LYS A 197 8.29 2.66 -24.97
C LYS A 197 7.78 2.27 -26.35
N LYS A 198 6.58 2.72 -26.74
CA LYS A 198 6.17 2.69 -28.15
C LYS A 198 7.08 3.66 -28.92
N GLU A 199 7.91 3.11 -29.80
CA GLU A 199 8.81 3.85 -30.68
C GLU A 199 8.05 4.91 -31.48
N GLU A 200 8.69 6.08 -31.56
CA GLU A 200 8.27 7.25 -32.31
C GLU A 200 8.27 7.00 -33.83
N ASN A 201 7.34 7.62 -34.56
CA ASN A 201 7.58 7.99 -35.96
C ASN A 201 6.57 9.03 -36.48
N PRO A 202 6.92 9.87 -37.49
CA PRO A 202 8.15 10.63 -37.70
C PRO A 202 7.87 12.15 -37.62
N LYS A 203 8.95 12.93 -37.41
CA LYS A 203 8.92 14.40 -37.40
C LYS A 203 8.35 14.98 -38.71
N PRO A 204 7.38 15.92 -38.69
CA PRO A 204 7.13 16.76 -39.85
C PRO A 204 8.34 17.66 -40.04
N LYS A 205 8.88 17.70 -41.28
CA LYS A 205 10.03 18.55 -41.63
C LYS A 205 9.71 20.01 -41.33
N GLU A 206 10.39 20.54 -40.32
CA GLU A 206 10.38 21.93 -39.93
C GLU A 206 11.18 22.74 -40.95
N ASN A 207 10.56 23.72 -41.60
CA ASN A 207 11.26 24.83 -42.22
C ASN A 207 10.31 26.04 -42.27
N VAL A 208 10.10 26.67 -41.11
CA VAL A 208 9.53 28.02 -41.06
C VAL A 208 10.38 28.88 -40.14
N ARG A 209 11.36 29.57 -40.73
CA ARG A 209 12.14 30.60 -40.07
C ARG A 209 11.27 31.85 -39.96
N VAL A 210 10.52 31.97 -38.86
CA VAL A 210 9.77 33.20 -38.53
C VAL A 210 10.77 34.28 -38.10
N ARG A 211 10.93 35.34 -38.90
CA ARG A 211 11.48 36.62 -38.44
C ARG A 211 10.39 37.67 -38.38
N ARG A 212 10.30 38.29 -37.20
CA ARG A 212 9.37 39.35 -36.79
C ARG A 212 9.51 40.60 -37.67
N THR A 213 8.41 41.28 -37.94
CA THR A 213 8.06 42.57 -37.29
C THR A 213 6.76 43.11 -37.88
N ALA A 214 5.81 43.44 -37.01
CA ALA A 214 4.61 44.18 -37.36
C ALA A 214 5.02 45.61 -37.78
N LYS A 215 4.78 45.97 -39.05
CA LYS A 215 4.70 47.37 -39.51
C LYS A 215 3.60 47.48 -40.55
N GLN A 216 2.77 48.51 -40.41
CA GLN A 216 1.61 48.85 -41.26
C GLN A 216 1.87 48.56 -42.75
N TYR A 217 1.03 47.70 -43.33
CA TYR A 217 1.09 47.34 -44.74
C TYR A 217 0.70 48.52 -45.63
N ARG A 218 1.71 49.20 -46.19
CA ARG A 218 1.62 49.73 -47.56
C ARG A 218 2.32 48.73 -48.48
N TYR A 219 1.55 47.92 -49.20
CA TYR A 219 2.05 46.88 -50.11
C TYR A 219 2.97 47.49 -51.17
N SER A 220 4.27 47.32 -51.00
CA SER A 220 5.24 47.62 -52.04
C SER A 220 6.25 46.48 -52.12
N CYS A 221 6.49 45.99 -53.33
CA CYS A 221 7.39 44.87 -53.60
C CYS A 221 8.77 45.04 -52.95
N TYR A 222 9.15 44.06 -52.11
CA TYR A 222 10.41 44.02 -51.36
C TYR A 222 11.62 44.13 -52.30
N GLU A 223 11.58 43.42 -53.44
CA GLU A 223 12.64 43.43 -54.44
C GLU A 223 12.72 44.71 -55.29
N CYS A 224 11.64 45.49 -55.34
CA CYS A 224 11.66 46.83 -55.95
C CYS A 224 12.19 47.90 -54.99
N ARG A 225 12.19 47.63 -53.67
CA ARG A 225 12.79 48.53 -52.67
C ARG A 225 14.30 48.31 -52.54
N ASN A 226 14.78 47.08 -52.74
CA ASN A 226 16.21 46.73 -52.70
C ASN A 226 16.62 46.00 -54.00
N PRO A 227 16.91 46.73 -55.09
CA PRO A 227 17.52 46.12 -56.27
C PRO A 227 18.96 45.65 -55.93
N PRO A 228 19.37 44.43 -56.31
CA PRO A 228 20.70 43.92 -55.99
C PRO A 228 21.86 44.61 -56.72
N TYR A 229 21.60 45.65 -57.53
CA TYR A 229 22.62 46.43 -58.22
C TYR A 229 22.17 47.90 -58.30
N LYS A 230 23.01 48.80 -57.79
CA LYS A 230 23.05 50.19 -58.27
C LYS A 230 24.01 50.24 -59.45
#